data_AF-A0A8S3W913-F1
#
_entry.id   AF-A0A8S3W913-F1
#
_cell.length_a   1.000
_cell.length_b   1.000
_cell.length_c   1.000
_cell.angle_alpha   90.00
_cell.angle_beta   90.00
_cell.angle_gamma   90.00
#
_symmetry.space_group_name_H-M   'P 1'
#
loop_
_entity.id
_entity.type
_entity.pdbx_description
1 polymer ?
#
loop_
_entity_poly.entity_id
_entity_poly.type
_entity_poly.pdbx_seq_one_letter_code
_entity_poly.pdbx_strand_id
1 'polypeptide(L)'
;MEDAVQCDGCKRHLCFTCSGLTSSEIKVMGLKTKRTMLFLCIPCRERLFQVPILIKAVDALRDEVQQLRSELASKSGLTDATSASKTVTSDVIAEIRERERRACNILIAGTKESEAEDVQIRQKYDENVVNNIISNIPK
;
A
#
# COMPACT_ATOMS: atom_id res chain seq x y z
N MET A 1 10.28 -18.93 46.39
CA MET A 1 11.39 -18.87 45.42
C MET A 1 10.79 -19.16 44.07
N GLU A 2 11.03 -18.29 43.10
CA GLU A 2 10.39 -18.31 41.79
C GLU A 2 10.95 -19.47 40.95
N ASP A 3 10.19 -20.56 40.86
CA ASP A 3 10.48 -21.73 40.03
C ASP A 3 10.24 -21.41 38.55
N ALA A 4 11.04 -20.51 38.01
CA ALA A 4 10.92 -20.03 36.64
C ALA A 4 12.27 -20.01 35.91
N VAL A 5 12.22 -20.35 34.63
CA VAL A 5 13.34 -20.24 33.69
C VAL A 5 13.01 -19.18 32.63
N GLN A 6 14.01 -18.37 32.27
CA GLN A 6 13.87 -17.37 31.22
C GLN A 6 14.26 -17.95 29.85
N CYS A 7 13.39 -17.82 28.86
CA CYS A 7 13.68 -18.16 27.47
C CYS A 7 14.76 -17.23 26.89
N ASP A 8 15.79 -17.79 26.26
CA ASP A 8 16.88 -17.03 25.66
C ASP A 8 16.48 -16.29 24.39
N GLY A 9 15.47 -16.79 23.66
CA GLY A 9 14.95 -16.18 22.44
C GLY A 9 14.03 -14.98 22.71
N CYS A 10 12.96 -15.18 23.48
CA CYS A 10 11.94 -14.14 23.71
C CYS A 10 11.98 -13.50 25.10
N LYS A 11 12.91 -13.90 25.98
CA LYS A 11 13.08 -13.38 27.36
C LYS A 11 11.87 -13.57 28.28
N ARG A 12 10.85 -14.32 27.85
CA ARG A 12 9.69 -14.71 28.68
C ARG A 12 10.11 -15.70 29.76
N HIS A 13 9.57 -15.53 30.96
CA HIS A 13 9.72 -16.49 32.06
C HIS A 13 8.65 -17.59 31.96
N LEU A 14 9.07 -18.84 32.09
CA LEU A 14 8.21 -20.01 32.12
C LEU A 14 8.42 -20.76 33.43
N CYS A 15 7.33 -21.25 34.02
CA CYS A 15 7.41 -22.11 35.18
C CYS A 15 8.16 -23.41 34.82
N PHE A 16 8.86 -24.05 35.77
CA PHE A 16 9.60 -25.29 35.51
C PHE A 16 8.70 -26.44 35.01
N THR A 17 7.43 -26.49 35.42
CA THR A 17 6.45 -27.45 34.88
C THR A 17 6.08 -27.13 33.43
N CYS A 18 5.99 -25.84 33.10
CA CYS A 18 5.59 -25.32 31.81
C CYS A 18 6.72 -25.36 30.76
N SER A 19 7.97 -25.36 31.22
CA SER A 19 9.15 -25.32 30.37
C SER A 19 9.48 -26.67 29.74
N GLY A 20 8.94 -27.76 30.30
CA GLY A 20 9.26 -29.13 29.87
C GLY A 20 10.68 -29.56 30.21
N LEU A 21 11.38 -28.81 31.07
CA LEU A 21 12.74 -29.14 31.50
C LEU A 21 12.73 -30.24 32.57
N THR A 22 13.67 -31.17 32.46
CA THR A 22 13.95 -32.16 33.49
C THR A 22 14.62 -31.52 34.71
N SER A 23 14.60 -32.20 35.85
CA SER A 23 15.25 -31.72 37.08
C SER A 23 16.74 -31.46 36.92
N SER A 24 17.42 -32.22 36.05
CA SER A 24 18.84 -32.03 35.74
C SER A 24 19.06 -30.76 34.91
N GLU A 25 18.20 -30.48 33.92
CA GLU A 25 18.28 -29.28 33.11
C GLU A 25 17.95 -28.02 33.91
N ILE A 26 16.97 -28.09 34.82
CA ILE A 26 16.63 -26.99 35.72
C ILE A 26 17.83 -26.61 36.60
N LYS A 27 18.56 -27.60 37.14
CA LYS A 27 19.79 -27.36 37.91
C LYS A 27 20.85 -26.64 37.10
N VAL A 28 21.02 -27.00 35.82
CA VAL A 28 21.96 -26.35 34.90
C VAL A 28 21.53 -24.90 34.59
N MET A 29 20.22 -24.66 34.43
CA MET A 29 19.68 -23.32 34.19
C MET A 29 19.87 -22.36 35.37
N GLY A 30 19.94 -22.89 36.59
CA GLY A 30 20.21 -22.11 37.81
C GLY A 30 21.66 -21.63 37.96
N LEU A 31 22.60 -22.09 37.12
CA LEU A 31 24.01 -21.72 37.21
C LEU A 31 24.26 -20.30 36.65
N LYS A 32 24.36 -19.31 37.54
CA LYS A 32 24.45 -17.87 37.18
C LYS A 32 25.69 -17.46 36.36
N THR A 33 26.80 -18.21 36.42
CA THR A 33 28.09 -17.77 35.88
C THR A 33 28.58 -18.56 34.66
N LYS A 34 28.05 -19.76 34.39
CA LYS A 34 28.52 -20.63 33.28
C LYS A 34 27.43 -21.56 32.75
N ARG A 35 26.29 -21.03 32.34
CA ARG A 35 25.33 -21.84 31.57
C ARG A 35 25.86 -22.06 30.15
N THR A 36 26.11 -23.31 29.80
CA THR A 36 26.45 -23.73 28.42
C THR A 36 25.21 -24.03 27.59
N MET A 37 24.10 -24.37 28.25
CA MET A 37 22.84 -24.72 27.62
C MET A 37 21.96 -23.48 27.42
N LEU A 38 21.44 -23.31 26.21
CA LEU A 38 20.41 -22.33 25.89
C LEU A 38 19.02 -22.94 26.08
N PHE A 39 18.11 -22.20 26.69
CA PHE A 39 16.71 -22.57 26.80
C PHE A 39 15.86 -21.75 25.84
N LEU A 40 15.21 -22.42 24.89
CA LEU A 40 14.21 -21.81 24.02
C LEU A 40 12.85 -22.43 24.33
N CYS A 41 11.85 -21.58 24.63
CA CYS A 41 10.48 -22.04 24.77
C CYS A 41 9.95 -22.61 23.45
N ILE A 42 8.88 -23.41 23.51
CA ILE A 42 8.28 -24.08 22.35
C ILE A 42 8.03 -23.11 21.18
N PRO A 43 7.40 -21.93 21.38
CA PRO A 43 7.21 -20.97 20.28
C PRO A 43 8.52 -20.49 19.65
N CYS A 44 9.58 -20.29 20.44
CA CYS A 44 10.88 -19.87 19.91
C CYS A 44 11.57 -20.99 19.13
N ARG A 45 11.45 -22.25 19.60
CA ARG A 45 11.97 -23.41 18.87
C ARG A 45 11.28 -23.57 17.52
N GLU A 46 9.95 -23.53 17.51
CA GLU A 46 9.15 -23.65 16.29
C GLU A 46 9.48 -22.55 15.27
N ARG A 47 9.60 -21.29 15.73
CA ARG A 47 10.00 -20.18 14.86
C ARG A 47 11.41 -20.35 14.30
N LEU A 48 12.34 -20.92 15.07
CA LEU A 48 13.69 -21.17 14.58
C LEU A 48 13.70 -22.14 13.39
N PHE A 49 12.83 -23.14 13.39
CA PHE A 49 12.65 -24.04 12.25
C PHE A 49 12.03 -23.37 11.02
N GLN A 50 11.33 -22.25 11.19
CA GLN A 50 10.77 -21.48 10.07
C GLN A 50 11.82 -20.59 9.39
N VAL A 51 12.94 -20.28 10.06
CA VAL A 51 13.97 -19.38 9.50
C VAL A 51 14.54 -19.89 8.16
N PRO A 52 14.93 -21.17 8.00
CA PRO A 52 15.39 -21.67 6.71
C PRO A 52 14.33 -21.62 5.60
N ILE A 53 13.06 -21.78 5.95
CA ILE A 53 11.94 -21.71 5.00
C ILE A 53 11.78 -20.26 4.51
N LEU A 54 11.82 -19.31 5.43
CA LEU A 54 11.75 -17.88 5.13
C LEU A 54 12.93 -17.44 4.25
N ILE A 55 14.14 -17.91 4.53
CA ILE A 55 15.32 -17.62 3.69
C ILE A 55 15.07 -18.07 2.24
N LYS A 56 14.64 -19.32 2.04
CA LYS A 56 14.32 -19.84 0.70
C LYS A 56 13.23 -19.04 -0.01
N ALA A 57 12.18 -18.64 0.72
CA ALA A 57 11.11 -17.82 0.16
C ALA A 57 11.61 -16.43 -0.26
N VAL A 58 12.46 -15.80 0.55
CA VAL A 58 13.06 -14.50 0.23
C VAL A 58 13.98 -14.59 -0.97
N ASP A 59 14.79 -15.65 -1.08
CA ASP A 59 15.68 -15.85 -2.23
C ASP A 59 14.87 -16.08 -3.52
N ALA A 60 13.82 -16.90 -3.47
CA ALA A 60 12.91 -17.09 -4.61
C ALA A 60 12.23 -15.78 -5.05
N LEU A 61 11.77 -14.96 -4.10
CA LEU A 61 11.17 -13.66 -4.40
C LEU A 61 12.19 -12.68 -4.99
N ARG A 62 13.45 -12.72 -4.54
CA ARG A 62 14.52 -11.89 -5.11
C ARG A 62 14.81 -12.29 -6.55
N ASP A 63 14.85 -13.59 -6.83
CA ASP A 63 15.04 -14.12 -8.19
C ASP A 63 13.87 -13.70 -9.11
N GLU A 64 12.62 -13.79 -8.63
CA GLU A 64 11.45 -13.35 -9.38
C GLU A 64 11.49 -11.84 -9.68
N VAL A 65 11.81 -11.02 -8.67
CA VAL A 65 11.98 -9.57 -8.87
C VAL A 65 13.10 -9.27 -9.88
N GLN A 66 14.20 -10.02 -9.84
CA GLN A 66 15.29 -9.86 -10.79
C GLN A 66 14.85 -10.24 -12.20
N GLN A 67 14.14 -11.36 -12.38
CA GLN A 67 13.57 -11.78 -13.66
C GLN A 67 12.60 -10.72 -14.21
N LEU A 68 11.66 -10.23 -13.40
CA LEU A 68 10.72 -9.19 -13.81
C LEU A 68 11.44 -7.89 -14.22
N ARG A 69 12.50 -7.50 -13.50
CA ARG A 69 13.33 -6.34 -13.86
C ARG A 69 14.05 -6.55 -15.19
N SER A 70 14.61 -7.73 -15.43
CA SER A 70 15.26 -8.08 -16.69
C SER A 70 14.27 -8.12 -17.85
N GLU A 71 13.07 -8.67 -17.64
CA GLU A 71 11.99 -8.63 -18.63
C GLU A 71 11.56 -7.20 -18.95
N LEU A 72 11.40 -6.35 -17.94
CA LEU A 72 11.06 -4.95 -18.13
C LEU A 72 12.16 -4.23 -18.92
N ALA A 73 13.43 -4.49 -18.61
CA ALA A 73 14.56 -3.94 -19.34
C ALA A 73 14.55 -4.38 -20.82
N SER A 74 14.30 -5.67 -21.08
CA SER A 74 14.21 -6.20 -22.45
C SER A 74 13.02 -5.63 -23.24
N LYS A 75 11.87 -5.43 -22.58
CA LYS A 75 10.67 -4.80 -23.17
C LYS A 75 10.84 -3.28 -23.34
N SER A 76 11.66 -2.65 -22.50
CA SER A 76 12.02 -1.23 -22.63
C SER A 76 13.02 -0.94 -23.75
N GLY A 77 13.61 -1.98 -24.37
CA GLY A 77 14.37 -1.87 -25.62
C GLY A 77 13.50 -1.83 -26.90
N LEU A 78 12.17 -2.01 -26.79
CA LEU A 78 11.20 -1.79 -27.86
C LEU A 78 10.55 -0.40 -27.72
N THR A 79 11.34 0.65 -27.92
CA THR A 79 10.91 2.05 -27.75
C THR A 79 10.18 2.69 -28.91
N ASP A 80 9.85 1.97 -30.00
CA ASP A 80 9.13 2.59 -31.13
C ASP A 80 7.65 2.18 -31.27
N ALA A 81 7.15 1.19 -30.52
CA ALA A 81 5.72 0.82 -30.54
C ALA A 81 4.97 1.12 -29.22
N THR A 82 5.68 1.16 -28.08
CA THR A 82 5.05 1.30 -26.75
C THR A 82 4.81 2.75 -26.33
N SER A 83 5.53 3.70 -26.94
CA SER A 83 5.34 5.13 -26.68
C SER A 83 3.97 5.61 -27.17
N ALA A 84 3.51 5.17 -28.34
CA ALA A 84 2.17 5.48 -28.84
C ALA A 84 1.07 4.91 -27.92
N SER A 85 1.21 3.68 -27.43
CA SER A 85 0.22 3.07 -26.54
C SER A 85 0.15 3.76 -25.17
N LYS A 86 1.27 4.22 -24.60
CA LYS A 86 1.29 4.96 -23.34
C LYS A 86 0.68 6.35 -23.47
N THR A 87 0.97 7.07 -24.56
CA THR A 87 0.34 8.36 -24.87
C THR A 87 -1.17 8.19 -25.02
N VAL A 88 -1.62 7.20 -25.80
CA VAL A 88 -3.06 6.91 -25.98
C VAL A 88 -3.75 6.60 -24.65
N THR A 89 -3.15 5.79 -23.76
CA THR A 89 -3.76 5.54 -22.44
C THR A 89 -3.78 6.79 -21.55
N SER A 90 -2.77 7.65 -21.61
CA SER A 90 -2.73 8.91 -20.86
C SER A 90 -3.79 9.90 -21.35
N ASP A 91 -3.96 10.00 -22.67
CA ASP A 91 -4.93 10.90 -23.30
C ASP A 91 -6.36 10.45 -22.99
N VAL A 92 -6.64 9.14 -23.03
CA VAL A 92 -7.94 8.59 -22.64
C VAL A 92 -8.24 8.88 -21.17
N ILE A 93 -7.26 8.75 -20.27
CA ILE A 93 -7.47 9.07 -18.84
C ILE A 93 -7.71 10.57 -18.62
N ALA A 94 -6.97 11.44 -19.32
CA ALA A 94 -7.17 12.88 -19.24
C ALA A 94 -8.56 13.29 -19.76
N GLU A 95 -9.02 12.65 -20.84
CA GLU A 95 -10.33 12.87 -21.44
C GLU A 95 -11.47 12.44 -20.53
N ILE A 96 -11.36 11.26 -19.90
CA ILE A 96 -12.34 10.78 -18.90
C ILE A 96 -12.46 11.77 -17.74
N ARG A 97 -11.33 12.24 -17.20
CA ARG A 97 -11.33 13.22 -16.10
C ARG A 97 -11.97 14.54 -16.51
N GLU A 98 -11.75 14.98 -17.75
CA GLU A 98 -12.35 16.20 -18.25
C GLU A 98 -13.86 16.05 -18.49
N ARG A 99 -14.32 14.86 -18.91
CA ARG A 99 -15.75 14.54 -18.98
C ARG A 99 -16.39 14.54 -17.59
N GLU A 100 -15.75 13.92 -16.60
CA GLU A 100 -16.23 13.93 -15.21
C GLU A 100 -16.30 15.36 -14.65
N ARG A 101 -15.28 16.19 -14.91
CA ARG A 101 -15.25 17.59 -14.49
C ARG A 101 -16.41 18.40 -15.08
N ARG A 102 -16.80 18.11 -16.34
CA ARG A 102 -17.89 18.79 -17.05
C ARG A 102 -19.24 18.10 -16.89
N ALA A 103 -19.32 16.95 -16.22
CA ALA A 103 -20.55 16.16 -16.11
C ALA A 103 -21.68 16.92 -15.40
N CYS A 104 -21.32 17.89 -14.54
CA CYS A 104 -22.27 18.75 -13.85
C CYS A 104 -22.53 20.09 -14.57
N ASN A 105 -21.99 20.29 -15.77
CA ASN A 105 -22.26 21.50 -16.53
C ASN A 105 -23.71 21.50 -17.01
N ILE A 106 -24.40 22.62 -16.81
CA ILE A 106 -25.77 22.82 -17.27
C ILE A 106 -25.70 23.62 -18.58
N LEU A 107 -26.30 23.08 -19.64
CA LEU A 107 -26.46 23.78 -20.91
C LEU A 107 -27.85 24.42 -20.96
N ILE A 108 -27.88 25.74 -21.08
CA ILE A 108 -29.12 26.51 -21.19
C ILE A 108 -29.30 26.90 -22.66
N ALA A 109 -30.34 26.37 -23.30
CA ALA A 109 -30.65 26.64 -24.69
C ALA A 109 -31.74 27.72 -24.83
N GLY A 110 -31.70 28.47 -25.92
CA GLY A 110 -32.71 29.49 -26.24
C GLY A 110 -32.50 30.84 -25.56
N THR A 111 -31.37 31.06 -24.90
CA THR A 111 -30.96 32.37 -24.36
C THR A 111 -30.19 33.17 -25.39
N LYS A 112 -30.39 34.49 -25.41
CA LYS A 112 -29.57 35.38 -26.25
C LYS A 112 -28.15 35.46 -25.65
N GLU A 113 -27.13 35.28 -26.48
CA GLU A 113 -25.74 35.47 -26.07
C GLU A 113 -25.37 36.97 -26.02
N SER A 114 -24.35 37.30 -25.21
CA SER A 114 -23.82 38.66 -25.15
C SER A 114 -23.01 39.00 -26.39
N GLU A 115 -23.29 40.16 -27.00
CA GLU A 115 -22.56 40.70 -28.16
C GLU A 115 -21.37 41.59 -27.77
N ALA A 116 -21.10 41.76 -26.47
CA ALA A 116 -20.02 42.62 -25.99
C ALA A 116 -18.63 42.01 -26.24
N GLU A 117 -17.67 42.83 -26.69
CA GLU A 117 -16.28 42.38 -26.88
C GLU A 117 -15.54 42.18 -25.55
N ASP A 118 -15.93 42.94 -24.52
CA ASP A 118 -15.32 42.89 -23.19
C ASP A 118 -15.78 41.66 -22.39
N VAL A 119 -14.80 40.89 -21.90
CA VAL A 119 -15.02 39.65 -21.15
C VAL A 119 -15.76 39.89 -19.83
N GLN A 120 -15.47 40.97 -19.10
CA GLN A 120 -16.14 41.26 -17.83
C GLN A 120 -17.60 41.63 -18.06
N ILE A 121 -17.89 42.38 -19.13
CA ILE A 121 -19.27 42.74 -19.49
C ILE A 121 -20.07 41.49 -19.87
N ARG A 122 -19.47 40.58 -20.64
CA ARG A 122 -20.08 39.29 -21.00
C ARG A 122 -20.37 38.43 -19.77
N GLN A 123 -19.40 38.25 -18.88
CA GLN A 123 -19.59 37.47 -17.67
C GLN A 123 -20.74 38.01 -16.81
N LYS A 124 -20.80 39.33 -16.64
CA LYS A 124 -21.87 39.98 -15.88
C LYS A 124 -23.23 39.85 -16.57
N TYR A 125 -23.27 39.87 -17.89
CA TYR A 125 -24.49 39.60 -18.64
C TYR A 125 -24.98 38.16 -18.43
N ASP A 126 -24.08 37.18 -18.62
CA ASP A 126 -24.39 35.75 -18.49
C ASP A 126 -24.85 35.41 -17.06
N GLU A 127 -24.19 35.97 -16.04
CA GLU A 127 -24.57 35.81 -14.63
C GLU A 127 -25.99 36.30 -14.35
N ASN A 128 -26.37 37.46 -14.90
CA ASN A 128 -27.73 37.98 -14.76
C ASN A 128 -28.77 37.11 -15.48
N VAL A 129 -28.44 36.60 -16.67
CA VAL A 129 -29.32 35.69 -17.42
C VAL A 129 -29.55 34.40 -16.64
N VAL A 130 -28.48 33.78 -16.12
CA VAL A 130 -28.57 32.55 -15.33
C VAL A 130 -29.42 32.76 -14.07
N ASN A 131 -29.20 33.86 -13.33
CA ASN A 131 -29.96 34.16 -12.12
C ASN A 131 -31.46 34.37 -12.39
N ASN A 132 -31.79 35.03 -13.50
CA ASN A 132 -33.18 35.20 -13.92
C ASN A 132 -33.84 33.87 -14.26
N ILE A 133 -33.13 32.96 -14.93
CA ILE A 133 -33.68 31.65 -15.30
C ILE A 133 -33.92 30.81 -14.06
N ILE A 134 -32.93 30.70 -13.17
CA ILE A 134 -33.05 29.94 -11.92
C ILE A 134 -34.22 30.45 -11.07
N SER A 135 -34.40 31.77 -10.98
CA SER A 135 -35.47 32.38 -10.19
C SER A 135 -36.88 32.10 -10.72
N ASN A 136 -37.01 31.75 -12.00
CA ASN A 136 -38.29 31.47 -12.66
C ASN A 136 -38.61 29.97 -12.76
N ILE A 137 -37.75 29.08 -12.25
CA ILE A 137 -38.05 27.64 -12.20
C ILE A 137 -39.12 27.40 -11.11
N PRO A 138 -40.31 26.88 -11.45
CA PRO A 138 -41.34 26.59 -10.47
C PRO A 138 -40.86 25.51 -9.49
N LYS A 139 -41.16 25.71 -8.20
CA LYS A 139 -40.81 24.80 -7.10
C LYS A 139 -41.66 23.53 -7.10
#